data_AF-A0A7S2PPR6-F1
#
_entry.id   AF-A0A7S2PPR6-F1
#
_cell.length_a   1.000
_cell.length_b   1.000
_cell.length_c   1.000
_cell.angle_alpha   90.00
_cell.angle_beta   90.00
_cell.angle_gamma   90.00
#
_symmetry.space_group_name_H-M   'P 1'
#
loop_
_entity.id
_entity.type
_entity.pdbx_description
1 polymer ?
#
loop_
_entity_poly.entity_id
_entity_poly.type
_entity_poly.pdbx_seq_one_letter_code
_entity_poly.pdbx_strand_id
1 'polypeptide(L)'
;MFEGRKAMMHIHRQRNKFKGRNDRVTFLWCSLVAFSLLFLTLQFIFWRSHDFTAFADATHAQAIPSTPNDVETNSIRENSKSEYISIFYNIYSAPNSVNSSTTIVNEQMQTVIEGANKFFLQKNKVGETDSDRTLYFQTIGERMSKNVVLQWCGKASRFSCKYLGHADEGDEVLTLQALYEHCVQGKSEKVIYMHDKGSFHESESNTYLRQFMTKAVTNYNCVRPDINACNVCSYQFSPLPFHHSPGNFWVAKCEYIRKLIPPNQFNQSMTELVSKVREKFEFQHHQNRDSWLGIDRYAQEHWAYSHPSINPCDLLPRPRPHYELGESGVIPLYLKMAPRYPMGYRDPRMEKKSDASEVIEKYSSYYLLEGNLFRWKELYNQLPPKDSWVWLWYPDGRKVKMAAFANSTVEA
;
A
#
# COMPACT_ATOMS: atom_id res chain seq x y z
N MET A 1 21.86 29.30 28.75
CA MET A 1 22.06 29.92 27.43
C MET A 1 21.41 29.01 26.41
N PHE A 2 20.11 29.22 26.13
CA PHE A 2 19.36 28.75 24.97
C PHE A 2 17.99 29.43 25.05
N GLU A 3 17.83 30.52 24.29
CA GLU A 3 16.55 31.14 24.01
C GLU A 3 15.84 30.33 22.93
N GLY A 4 14.52 30.13 23.09
CA GLY A 4 13.72 29.38 22.13
C GLY A 4 12.24 29.31 22.49
N ARG A 5 11.63 30.42 22.89
CA ARG A 5 10.18 30.57 23.02
C ARG A 5 9.78 31.97 22.56
N LYS A 6 9.18 32.09 21.38
CA LYS A 6 8.24 33.17 20.97
C LYS A 6 7.89 33.02 19.48
N ALA A 7 6.74 32.41 19.18
CA ALA A 7 5.98 32.68 17.97
C ALA A 7 4.61 31.99 18.02
N MET A 8 3.64 32.57 18.74
CA MET A 8 2.20 32.34 18.50
C MET A 8 1.40 33.36 19.31
N MET A 9 1.15 34.54 18.74
CA MET A 9 0.02 35.40 19.11
C MET A 9 0.00 36.66 18.21
N HIS A 10 -0.56 36.55 16.99
CA HIS A 10 -1.03 37.73 16.26
C HIS A 10 -1.95 37.39 15.08
N ILE A 11 -3.13 36.85 15.35
CA ILE A 11 -4.26 36.90 14.39
C ILE A 11 -5.56 37.20 15.17
N HIS A 12 -5.72 38.46 15.58
CA HIS A 12 -7.06 39.00 15.92
C HIS A 12 -7.08 40.53 15.88
N ARG A 13 -7.14 41.10 14.68
CA ARG A 13 -7.76 42.41 14.40
C ARG A 13 -7.68 42.67 12.91
N GLN A 14 -8.78 43.19 12.35
CA GLN A 14 -9.00 43.76 11.01
C GLN A 14 -10.23 43.12 10.32
N ARG A 15 -11.40 43.25 10.97
CA ARG A 15 -12.70 43.15 10.32
C ARG A 15 -13.46 44.42 10.70
N ASN A 16 -13.42 45.42 9.82
CA ASN A 16 -14.39 46.52 9.67
C ASN A 16 -13.76 47.64 8.85
N LYS A 17 -13.93 47.59 7.53
CA LYS A 17 -13.94 48.76 6.62
C LYS A 17 -14.12 48.21 5.21
N PHE A 18 -15.36 48.17 4.72
CA PHE A 18 -15.72 48.31 3.29
C PHE A 18 -17.25 48.31 3.20
N LYS A 19 -17.84 49.47 3.45
CA LYS A 19 -19.24 49.77 3.11
C LYS A 19 -19.19 51.05 2.26
N GLY A 20 -19.42 50.92 0.96
CA GLY A 20 -19.50 52.07 0.05
C GLY A 20 -18.77 51.90 -1.28
N ARG A 21 -19.27 51.03 -2.16
CA ARG A 21 -19.12 51.08 -3.63
C ARG A 21 -19.86 49.88 -4.21
N ASN A 22 -21.17 50.00 -4.45
CA ASN A 22 -21.97 48.87 -4.96
C ASN A 22 -22.80 49.14 -6.21
N ASP A 23 -22.63 50.28 -6.89
CA ASP A 23 -23.47 50.60 -8.05
C ASP A 23 -22.77 50.39 -9.41
N ARG A 24 -21.43 50.25 -9.44
CA ARG A 24 -20.68 50.00 -10.69
C ARG A 24 -20.40 48.52 -10.98
N VAL A 25 -20.45 47.66 -9.97
CA VAL A 25 -20.15 46.22 -10.12
C VAL A 25 -21.34 45.49 -10.74
N THR A 26 -22.56 45.89 -10.41
CA THR A 26 -23.80 45.26 -10.89
C THR A 26 -23.98 45.42 -12.41
N PHE A 27 -23.53 46.55 -12.98
CA PHE A 27 -23.64 46.80 -14.43
C PHE A 27 -22.66 45.96 -15.26
N LEU A 28 -21.45 45.72 -14.72
CA LEU A 28 -20.44 44.85 -15.34
C LEU A 28 -20.84 43.38 -15.29
N TRP A 29 -21.47 42.93 -14.20
CA TRP A 29 -21.97 41.55 -14.08
C TRP A 29 -23.12 41.25 -15.05
N CYS A 30 -24.08 42.16 -15.21
CA CYS A 30 -25.17 41.96 -16.17
C CYS A 30 -24.66 41.89 -17.63
N SER A 31 -23.63 42.67 -17.97
CA SER A 31 -23.04 42.67 -19.32
C SER A 31 -22.26 41.38 -19.62
N LEU A 32 -21.55 40.84 -18.63
CA LEU A 32 -20.82 39.56 -18.76
C LEU A 32 -21.76 38.36 -18.88
N VAL A 33 -22.88 38.36 -18.16
CA VAL A 33 -23.90 37.30 -18.25
C VAL A 33 -24.60 37.33 -19.61
N ALA A 34 -24.92 38.52 -20.14
CA ALA A 34 -25.50 38.67 -21.47
C ALA A 34 -24.56 38.17 -22.58
N PHE A 35 -23.25 38.49 -22.50
CA PHE A 35 -22.26 37.99 -23.46
C PHE A 35 -22.07 36.47 -23.38
N SER A 36 -22.10 35.90 -22.17
CA SER A 36 -21.96 34.45 -21.98
C SER A 36 -23.15 33.68 -22.54
N LEU A 37 -24.37 34.21 -22.38
CA LEU A 37 -25.58 33.63 -22.96
C LEU A 37 -25.59 33.73 -24.49
N LEU A 38 -25.10 34.85 -25.06
CA LEU A 38 -24.96 35.00 -26.51
C LEU A 38 -23.91 34.03 -27.10
N PHE A 39 -22.83 33.78 -26.36
CA PHE A 39 -21.79 32.83 -26.80
C PHE A 39 -22.29 31.38 -26.75
N LEU A 40 -23.07 31.01 -25.74
CA LEU A 40 -23.68 29.69 -25.62
C LEU A 40 -24.75 29.43 -26.69
N THR A 41 -25.56 30.44 -27.05
CA THR A 41 -26.53 30.28 -28.14
C THR A 41 -25.85 30.17 -29.50
N LEU A 42 -24.75 30.90 -29.74
CA LEU A 42 -23.95 30.76 -30.97
C LEU A 42 -23.25 29.39 -31.06
N GLN A 43 -22.74 28.86 -29.94
CA GLN A 43 -22.20 27.50 -29.88
C GLN A 43 -23.28 26.45 -30.19
N PHE A 44 -24.50 26.63 -29.67
CA PHE A 44 -25.62 25.72 -29.95
C PHE A 44 -26.08 25.75 -31.41
N ILE A 45 -26.06 26.92 -32.06
CA ILE A 45 -26.36 27.07 -33.49
C ILE A 45 -25.28 26.41 -34.34
N PHE A 46 -24.00 26.57 -33.97
CA PHE A 46 -22.87 25.96 -34.67
C PHE A 46 -22.83 24.43 -34.50
N TRP A 47 -23.28 23.91 -33.36
CA TRP A 47 -23.35 22.46 -33.11
C TRP A 47 -24.49 21.78 -33.87
N ARG A 48 -25.55 22.52 -34.22
CA ARG A 48 -26.70 21.98 -34.97
C ARG A 48 -26.47 21.90 -36.48
N SER A 49 -25.39 22.50 -37.01
CA SER A 49 -25.06 22.51 -38.44
C SER A 49 -24.04 21.45 -38.88
N HIS A 50 -23.61 20.56 -37.99
CA HIS A 50 -22.74 19.44 -38.36
C HIS A 50 -23.47 18.10 -38.21
N ASP A 51 -24.02 17.63 -39.34
CA ASP A 51 -24.41 16.24 -39.57
C ASP A 51 -23.22 15.32 -39.35
N PHE A 52 -23.27 14.52 -38.27
CA PHE A 52 -22.35 13.41 -38.05
C PHE A 52 -22.98 12.13 -38.62
N THR A 53 -22.74 11.87 -39.91
CA THR A 53 -22.90 10.55 -40.52
C THR A 53 -21.50 9.99 -40.84
N ALA A 54 -20.88 9.36 -39.85
CA ALA A 54 -19.87 8.30 -39.99
C ALA A 54 -19.15 8.10 -38.65
N PHE A 55 -19.35 6.94 -38.02
CA PHE A 55 -18.36 6.16 -37.25
C PHE A 55 -19.14 5.11 -36.45
N ALA A 56 -19.70 4.14 -37.17
CA ALA A 56 -20.05 2.84 -36.63
C ALA A 56 -19.11 1.86 -37.33
N ASP A 57 -17.96 1.56 -36.73
CA ASP A 57 -17.18 0.33 -36.93
C ASP A 57 -15.88 0.42 -36.13
N ALA A 58 -15.89 -0.18 -34.93
CA ALA A 58 -14.73 -0.80 -34.26
C ALA A 58 -15.09 -1.25 -32.83
N THR A 59 -15.99 -2.22 -32.70
CA THR A 59 -16.13 -3.02 -31.46
C THR A 59 -15.75 -4.47 -31.76
N HIS A 60 -14.47 -4.70 -32.04
CA HIS A 60 -13.88 -6.04 -31.89
C HIS A 60 -13.60 -6.32 -30.41
N ALA A 61 -14.67 -6.57 -29.65
CA ALA A 61 -14.58 -7.35 -28.44
C ALA A 61 -14.38 -8.81 -28.86
N GLN A 62 -13.14 -9.29 -28.82
CA GLN A 62 -12.87 -10.71 -28.95
C GLN A 62 -13.55 -11.44 -27.80
N ALA A 63 -14.56 -12.24 -28.16
CA ALA A 63 -15.17 -13.22 -27.28
C ALA A 63 -14.09 -14.16 -26.75
N ILE A 64 -14.01 -14.25 -25.43
CA ILE A 64 -13.23 -15.26 -24.72
C ILE A 64 -13.86 -16.62 -25.07
N PRO A 65 -13.11 -17.59 -25.60
CA PRO A 65 -13.66 -18.91 -25.91
C PRO A 65 -14.11 -19.57 -24.61
N SER A 66 -15.35 -20.04 -24.62
CA SER A 66 -15.92 -20.93 -23.62
C SER A 66 -15.07 -22.20 -23.48
N THR A 67 -14.76 -22.49 -22.21
CA THR A 67 -14.26 -23.74 -21.60
C THR A 67 -14.22 -25.00 -22.46
N PRO A 68 -13.05 -25.67 -22.55
CA PRO A 68 -12.99 -27.10 -22.81
C PRO A 68 -12.65 -27.87 -21.52
N ASN A 69 -13.56 -28.78 -21.19
CA ASN A 69 -13.36 -30.11 -20.61
C ASN A 69 -12.63 -30.28 -19.27
N ASP A 70 -13.37 -30.94 -18.38
CA ASP A 70 -12.91 -31.61 -17.17
C ASP A 70 -11.65 -32.44 -17.42
N VAL A 71 -10.49 -31.84 -17.17
CA VAL A 71 -9.27 -32.57 -16.91
C VAL A 71 -9.35 -33.03 -15.46
N GLU A 72 -9.67 -34.32 -15.31
CA GLU A 72 -9.58 -35.10 -14.09
C GLU A 72 -8.17 -34.92 -13.50
N THR A 73 -8.04 -33.96 -12.60
CA THR A 73 -6.79 -33.67 -11.90
C THR A 73 -6.59 -34.78 -10.88
N ASN A 74 -5.82 -35.78 -11.29
CA ASN A 74 -5.21 -36.74 -10.37
C ASN A 74 -4.47 -35.94 -9.30
N SER A 75 -5.13 -35.79 -8.15
CA SER A 75 -4.63 -35.08 -6.99
C SER A 75 -3.37 -35.78 -6.51
N ILE A 76 -2.22 -35.26 -6.92
CA ILE A 76 -0.97 -35.50 -6.21
C ILE A 76 -1.26 -34.97 -4.80
N ARG A 77 -1.50 -35.89 -3.87
CA ARG A 77 -1.44 -35.62 -2.43
C ARG A 77 0.01 -35.25 -2.12
N GLU A 78 0.43 -34.05 -2.51
CA GLU A 78 1.62 -33.45 -1.97
C GLU A 78 1.42 -33.43 -0.46
N ASN A 79 2.36 -34.05 0.26
CA ASN A 79 2.42 -33.99 1.70
C ASN A 79 2.37 -32.52 2.11
N SER A 80 1.18 -32.05 2.48
CA SER A 80 0.93 -30.69 2.97
C SER A 80 1.79 -30.50 4.20
N LYS A 81 2.99 -29.95 3.99
CA LYS A 81 3.87 -29.49 5.05
C LYS A 81 3.06 -28.55 5.94
N SER A 82 3.22 -28.66 7.27
CA SER A 82 2.59 -27.68 8.16
C SER A 82 3.15 -26.32 7.81
N GLU A 83 2.26 -25.38 7.53
CA GLU A 83 2.62 -24.07 7.05
C GLU A 83 2.91 -23.18 8.26
N TYR A 84 4.19 -23.00 8.54
CA TYR A 84 4.68 -22.17 9.63
C TYR A 84 4.42 -20.69 9.32
N ILE A 85 3.93 -19.95 10.31
CA ILE A 85 3.77 -18.50 10.22
C ILE A 85 4.37 -17.80 11.44
N SER A 86 5.16 -16.77 11.17
CA SER A 86 5.73 -15.89 12.19
C SER A 86 5.20 -14.48 12.05
N ILE A 87 4.82 -13.86 13.17
CA ILE A 87 4.34 -12.48 13.22
C ILE A 87 5.44 -11.62 13.82
N PHE A 88 5.78 -10.53 13.16
CA PHE A 88 6.72 -9.51 13.66
C PHE A 88 5.95 -8.23 13.92
N TYR A 89 5.89 -7.85 15.19
CA TYR A 89 5.11 -6.73 15.66
C TYR A 89 6.03 -5.62 16.19
N ASN A 90 6.09 -4.50 15.47
CA ASN A 90 6.78 -3.30 15.89
C ASN A 90 5.86 -2.43 16.78
N ILE A 91 6.22 -2.20 18.03
CA ILE A 91 5.40 -1.45 18.99
C ILE A 91 6.15 -0.18 19.39
N TYR A 92 5.56 0.99 19.12
CA TYR A 92 6.15 2.28 19.45
C TYR A 92 5.31 3.03 20.48
N SER A 93 5.95 3.41 21.59
CA SER A 93 5.36 4.28 22.60
C SER A 93 6.04 5.65 22.60
N ALA A 94 5.33 6.69 22.19
CA ALA A 94 5.77 8.06 22.42
C ALA A 94 5.83 8.38 23.92
N PRO A 95 6.59 9.40 24.36
CA PRO A 95 6.59 9.85 25.74
C PRO A 95 5.19 10.20 26.26
N ASN A 96 4.84 9.67 27.43
CA ASN A 96 3.54 9.75 28.10
C ASN A 96 2.39 9.05 27.34
N SER A 97 2.69 8.11 26.44
CA SER A 97 1.67 7.43 25.61
C SER A 97 1.58 5.91 25.83
N VAL A 98 2.26 5.37 26.85
CA VAL A 98 2.26 3.92 27.14
C VAL A 98 0.85 3.36 27.26
N ASN A 99 -0.08 4.10 27.87
CA ASN A 99 -1.47 3.65 28.02
C ASN A 99 -2.23 3.57 26.68
N SER A 100 -2.06 4.57 25.80
CA SER A 100 -2.69 4.56 24.46
C SER A 100 -2.09 3.44 23.61
N SER A 101 -0.75 3.32 23.58
CA SER A 101 -0.04 2.24 22.88
C SER A 101 -0.47 0.85 23.40
N THR A 102 -0.61 0.69 24.72
CA THR A 102 -1.08 -0.56 25.33
C THR A 102 -2.53 -0.90 24.92
N THR A 103 -3.39 0.11 24.80
CA THR A 103 -4.79 -0.07 24.37
C THR A 103 -4.84 -0.54 22.92
N ILE A 104 -4.06 0.12 22.05
CA ILE A 104 -3.91 -0.24 20.63
C ILE A 104 -3.38 -1.68 20.49
N VAL A 105 -2.33 -2.03 21.21
CA VAL A 105 -1.75 -3.38 21.14
C VAL A 105 -2.73 -4.44 21.62
N ASN A 106 -3.48 -4.19 22.69
CA ASN A 106 -4.51 -5.13 23.14
C ASN A 106 -5.61 -5.37 22.08
N GLU A 107 -6.09 -4.31 21.43
CA GLU A 107 -7.07 -4.39 20.32
C GLU A 107 -6.54 -5.24 19.16
N GLN A 108 -5.32 -4.95 18.70
CA GLN A 108 -4.71 -5.66 17.59
C GLN A 108 -4.40 -7.11 17.95
N MET A 109 -3.91 -7.37 19.16
CA MET A 109 -3.64 -8.73 19.65
C MET A 109 -4.91 -9.58 19.74
N GLN A 110 -6.02 -9.00 20.17
CA GLN A 110 -7.31 -9.69 20.12
C GLN A 110 -7.67 -10.09 18.69
N THR A 111 -7.49 -9.19 17.72
CA THR A 111 -7.74 -9.48 16.30
C THR A 111 -6.81 -10.56 15.75
N VAL A 112 -5.54 -10.60 16.17
CA VAL A 112 -4.57 -11.65 15.82
C VAL A 112 -5.02 -13.01 16.37
N ILE A 113 -5.43 -13.07 17.64
CA ILE A 113 -5.90 -14.30 18.29
C ILE A 113 -7.18 -14.80 17.60
N GLU A 114 -8.14 -13.93 17.31
CA GLU A 114 -9.37 -14.27 16.61
C GLU A 114 -9.10 -14.79 15.19
N GLY A 115 -8.21 -14.12 14.44
CA GLY A 115 -7.79 -14.56 13.10
C GLY A 115 -7.12 -15.94 13.14
N ALA A 116 -6.22 -16.15 14.10
CA ALA A 116 -5.57 -17.43 14.32
C ALA A 116 -6.59 -18.54 14.66
N ASN A 117 -7.56 -18.25 15.54
CA ASN A 117 -8.62 -19.20 15.92
C ASN A 117 -9.50 -19.60 14.73
N LYS A 118 -9.88 -18.64 13.87
CA LYS A 118 -10.65 -18.94 12.66
C LYS A 118 -9.86 -19.83 11.70
N PHE A 119 -8.56 -19.61 11.55
CA PHE A 119 -7.67 -20.49 10.78
C PHE A 119 -7.68 -21.92 11.34
N PHE A 120 -7.67 -22.09 12.66
CA PHE A 120 -7.64 -23.41 13.30
C PHE A 120 -8.94 -24.20 13.13
N LEU A 121 -10.10 -23.54 13.23
CA LEU A 121 -11.39 -24.23 13.10
C LEU A 121 -11.59 -24.90 11.74
N GLN A 122 -10.86 -24.47 10.71
CA GLN A 122 -10.90 -25.10 9.39
C GLN A 122 -9.98 -26.33 9.28
N LYS A 123 -8.93 -26.42 10.10
CA LYS A 123 -8.03 -27.57 10.19
C LYS A 123 -8.37 -28.42 11.42
N ASN A 124 -9.46 -29.19 11.37
CA ASN A 124 -9.68 -30.30 12.30
C ASN A 124 -8.72 -31.48 12.02
N LYS A 125 -7.41 -31.22 11.87
CA LYS A 125 -6.40 -32.27 11.83
C LYS A 125 -5.91 -32.50 13.25
N VAL A 126 -6.36 -33.60 13.83
CA VAL A 126 -5.89 -34.11 15.13
C VAL A 126 -4.36 -34.30 15.05
N GLY A 127 -3.61 -33.51 15.82
CA GLY A 127 -2.15 -33.68 16.00
C GLY A 127 -1.23 -32.52 15.58
N GLU A 128 -1.73 -31.39 15.08
CA GLU A 128 -0.90 -30.19 14.84
C GLU A 128 -0.60 -29.50 16.18
N THR A 129 0.67 -29.40 16.57
CA THR A 129 1.09 -28.81 17.85
C THR A 129 1.15 -27.28 17.76
N ASP A 130 0.82 -26.59 18.86
CA ASP A 130 0.85 -25.11 18.98
C ASP A 130 2.25 -24.49 18.77
N SER A 131 3.30 -25.30 18.61
CA SER A 131 4.70 -24.89 18.40
C SER A 131 4.97 -24.15 17.09
N ASP A 132 4.06 -24.25 16.12
CA ASP A 132 4.34 -23.87 14.73
C ASP A 132 4.13 -22.37 14.45
N ARG A 133 3.85 -21.58 15.50
CA ARG A 133 3.54 -20.16 15.40
C ARG A 133 4.34 -19.37 16.39
N THR A 134 5.05 -18.35 15.90
CA THR A 134 5.83 -17.48 16.76
C THR A 134 5.40 -16.02 16.59
N LEU A 135 5.11 -15.36 17.70
CA LEU A 135 4.91 -13.92 17.77
C LEU A 135 6.20 -13.28 18.27
N TYR A 136 6.90 -12.61 17.37
CA TYR A 136 8.03 -11.74 17.67
C TYR A 136 7.53 -10.32 17.89
N PHE A 137 7.99 -9.67 18.96
CA PHE A 137 7.64 -8.28 19.20
C PHE A 137 8.85 -7.48 19.66
N GLN A 138 8.94 -6.25 19.18
CA GLN A 138 9.97 -5.26 19.49
C GLN A 138 9.27 -4.04 20.07
N THR A 139 9.84 -3.44 21.12
CA THR A 139 9.32 -2.18 21.67
C THR A 139 10.32 -1.04 21.41
N ILE A 140 9.80 0.14 21.10
CA ILE A 140 10.58 1.35 20.82
C ILE A 140 9.99 2.54 21.58
N GLY A 141 10.83 3.41 22.12
CA GLY A 141 10.42 4.65 22.79
C GLY A 141 10.26 4.48 24.30
N GLU A 142 9.15 4.94 24.86
CA GLU A 142 8.91 4.86 26.30
C GLU A 142 8.78 3.39 26.77
N ARG A 143 9.54 3.06 27.83
CA ARG A 143 9.59 1.69 28.37
C ARG A 143 8.24 1.26 28.93
N MET A 144 7.69 0.20 28.35
CA MET A 144 6.53 -0.49 28.88
C MET A 144 6.94 -1.43 30.01
N SER A 145 6.07 -1.60 31.01
CA SER A 145 6.35 -2.57 32.07
C SER A 145 6.45 -3.99 31.49
N LYS A 146 7.40 -4.78 31.99
CA LYS A 146 7.55 -6.19 31.62
C LYS A 146 6.24 -6.97 31.78
N ASN A 147 5.41 -6.61 32.77
CA ASN A 147 4.13 -7.24 33.02
C ASN A 147 3.13 -7.03 31.88
N VAL A 148 3.06 -5.82 31.30
CA VAL A 148 2.18 -5.52 30.15
C VAL A 148 2.56 -6.40 28.96
N VAL A 149 3.86 -6.50 28.68
CA VAL A 149 4.40 -7.33 27.61
C VAL A 149 4.08 -8.82 27.82
N LEU A 150 4.29 -9.33 29.04
CA LEU A 150 3.99 -10.73 29.39
C LEU A 150 2.49 -11.03 29.33
N GLN A 151 1.62 -10.06 29.65
CA GLN A 151 0.17 -10.23 29.56
C GLN A 151 -0.30 -10.45 28.13
N TRP A 152 0.28 -9.77 27.13
CA TRP A 152 -0.06 -10.03 25.73
C TRP A 152 0.26 -11.46 25.31
N CYS A 153 1.41 -11.96 25.75
CA CYS A 153 1.82 -13.34 25.51
C CYS A 153 0.94 -14.37 26.22
N GLY A 154 0.52 -14.08 27.46
CA GLY A 154 -0.42 -14.95 28.18
C GLY A 154 -1.77 -15.06 27.49
N LYS A 155 -2.27 -13.98 26.87
CA LYS A 155 -3.51 -13.97 26.08
C LYS A 155 -3.37 -14.73 24.76
N ALA A 156 -2.20 -14.69 24.15
CA ALA A 156 -1.88 -15.37 22.90
C ALA A 156 -1.36 -16.80 23.13
N SER A 157 -2.05 -17.59 23.95
CA SER A 157 -1.59 -18.93 24.38
C SER A 157 -1.29 -19.91 23.24
N ARG A 158 -1.80 -19.66 22.02
CA ARG A 158 -1.53 -20.43 20.79
C ARG A 158 -0.31 -19.96 20.00
N PHE A 159 0.47 -19.02 20.55
CA PHE A 159 1.69 -18.52 19.95
C PHE A 159 2.86 -18.73 20.91
N SER A 160 3.98 -19.19 20.38
CA SER A 160 5.26 -19.00 21.04
C SER A 160 5.62 -17.51 21.00
N CYS A 161 5.72 -16.86 22.15
CA CYS A 161 6.08 -15.46 22.22
C CYS A 161 7.59 -15.28 22.32
N LYS A 162 8.16 -14.38 21.52
CA LYS A 162 9.59 -14.02 21.58
C LYS A 162 9.77 -12.50 21.60
N TYR A 163 10.29 -12.02 22.72
CA TYR A 163 10.67 -10.62 22.83
C TYR A 163 12.00 -10.37 22.11
N LEU A 164 11.99 -9.50 21.11
CA LEU A 164 13.20 -9.11 20.37
C LEU A 164 14.07 -8.15 21.17
N GLY A 165 13.44 -7.24 21.92
CA GLY A 165 14.12 -6.28 22.77
C GLY A 165 13.37 -4.96 22.94
N HIS A 166 14.00 -4.05 23.68
CA HIS A 166 13.59 -2.66 23.80
C HIS A 166 14.67 -1.76 23.20
N ALA A 167 14.27 -0.74 22.47
CA ALA A 167 15.14 0.35 22.06
C ALA A 167 14.56 1.68 22.56
N ASP A 168 15.35 2.50 23.25
CA ASP A 168 14.87 3.80 23.72
C ASP A 168 14.59 4.74 22.53
N GLU A 169 15.31 4.55 21.43
CA GLU A 169 15.12 5.23 20.14
C GLU A 169 15.22 4.23 18.99
N GLY A 170 14.57 4.54 17.87
CA GLY A 170 14.63 3.71 16.67
C GLY A 170 13.38 3.85 15.82
N ASP A 171 13.31 3.02 14.78
CA ASP A 171 12.18 2.92 13.88
C ASP A 171 11.90 1.44 13.51
N GLU A 172 11.06 1.26 12.50
CA GLU A 172 10.64 -0.06 12.01
C GLU A 172 11.80 -0.94 11.52
N VAL A 173 12.98 -0.38 11.23
CA VAL A 173 14.16 -1.13 10.75
C VAL A 173 14.52 -2.26 11.70
N LEU A 174 14.47 -2.05 13.01
CA LEU A 174 14.87 -3.06 14.00
C LEU A 174 14.01 -4.33 13.88
N THR A 175 12.70 -4.15 13.76
CA THR A 175 11.74 -5.25 13.63
C THR A 175 11.83 -5.91 12.25
N LEU A 176 11.91 -5.11 11.19
CA LEU A 176 12.01 -5.61 9.82
C LEU A 176 13.31 -6.37 9.59
N GLN A 177 14.42 -5.94 10.20
CA GLN A 177 15.70 -6.62 10.13
C GLN A 177 15.62 -8.03 10.76
N ALA A 178 15.02 -8.15 11.94
CA ALA A 178 14.79 -9.45 12.58
C ALA A 178 13.89 -10.36 11.72
N LEU A 179 12.87 -9.79 11.05
CA LEU A 179 12.01 -10.51 10.10
C LEU A 179 12.82 -11.01 8.89
N TYR A 180 13.64 -10.16 8.31
CA TYR A 180 14.49 -10.50 7.17
C TYR A 180 15.44 -11.66 7.53
N GLU A 181 16.14 -11.56 8.66
CA GLU A 181 17.05 -12.60 9.16
C GLU A 181 16.33 -13.93 9.43
N HIS A 182 15.12 -13.86 9.99
CA HIS A 182 14.27 -15.04 10.18
C HIS A 182 13.97 -15.74 8.84
N CYS A 183 13.64 -14.98 7.80
CA CYS A 183 13.39 -15.55 6.47
C CYS A 183 14.66 -16.11 5.83
N VAL A 184 15.79 -15.41 5.92
CA VAL A 184 17.10 -15.88 5.41
C VAL A 184 17.52 -17.20 6.06
N GLN A 185 17.26 -17.37 7.35
CA GLN A 185 17.56 -18.60 8.09
C GLN A 185 16.62 -19.78 7.78
N GLY A 186 15.61 -19.59 6.90
CA GLY A 186 14.70 -20.68 6.49
C GLY A 186 13.70 -21.12 7.55
N LYS A 187 13.44 -20.28 8.56
CA LYS A 187 12.66 -20.65 9.76
C LYS A 187 11.13 -20.68 9.58
N SER A 188 10.60 -20.10 8.51
CA SER A 188 9.16 -20.04 8.24
C SER A 188 8.89 -19.98 6.74
N GLU A 189 7.69 -20.37 6.34
CA GLU A 189 7.22 -20.23 4.95
C GLU A 189 6.70 -18.81 4.70
N LYS A 190 6.01 -18.25 5.70
CA LYS A 190 5.40 -16.92 5.63
C LYS A 190 5.66 -16.10 6.88
N VAL A 191 5.64 -14.79 6.71
CA VAL A 191 5.77 -13.81 7.78
C VAL A 191 4.70 -12.74 7.67
N ILE A 192 4.23 -12.26 8.81
CA ILE A 192 3.37 -11.09 8.94
C ILE A 192 4.20 -9.96 9.52
N TYR A 193 4.14 -8.78 8.93
CA TYR A 193 4.62 -7.56 9.53
C TYR A 193 3.45 -6.63 9.86
N MET A 194 3.47 -6.08 11.07
CA MET A 194 2.49 -5.12 11.55
C MET A 194 3.10 -4.20 12.61
N HIS A 195 2.47 -3.04 12.81
CA HIS A 195 2.86 -2.11 13.86
C HIS A 195 1.64 -1.44 14.50
N ASP A 196 1.83 -0.66 15.55
CA ASP A 196 0.75 -0.03 16.34
C ASP A 196 0.27 1.32 15.75
N LYS A 197 -0.14 1.30 14.48
CA LYS A 197 -0.58 2.49 13.74
C LYS A 197 -1.57 3.35 14.55
N GLY A 198 -1.21 4.61 14.73
CA GLY A 198 -2.00 5.59 15.48
C GLY A 198 -1.46 5.88 16.87
N SER A 199 -0.49 5.12 17.39
CA SER A 199 0.15 5.40 18.69
C SER A 199 0.79 6.80 18.76
N PHE A 200 1.33 7.30 17.66
CA PHE A 200 1.89 8.66 17.57
C PHE A 200 0.85 9.76 17.24
N HIS A 201 -0.22 9.41 16.52
CA HIS A 201 -1.22 10.35 16.03
C HIS A 201 -2.61 9.72 16.13
N GLU A 202 -3.17 9.70 17.33
CA GLU A 202 -4.47 9.08 17.57
C GLU A 202 -5.57 9.86 16.84
N SER A 203 -6.37 9.15 16.05
CA SER A 203 -7.57 9.68 15.41
C SER A 203 -8.52 8.54 15.09
N GLU A 204 -9.80 8.85 14.97
CA GLU A 204 -10.84 7.89 14.58
C GLU A 204 -10.52 7.21 13.24
N SER A 205 -10.04 7.99 12.25
CA SER A 205 -9.62 7.45 10.96
C SER A 205 -8.43 6.48 11.09
N ASN A 206 -7.47 6.75 11.97
CA ASN A 206 -6.35 5.83 12.22
C ASN A 206 -6.81 4.57 12.95
N THR A 207 -7.79 4.69 13.85
CA THR A 207 -8.41 3.53 14.52
C THR A 207 -9.08 2.61 13.50
N TYR A 208 -9.93 3.13 12.61
CA TYR A 208 -10.54 2.28 11.58
C TYR A 208 -9.49 1.67 10.66
N LEU A 209 -8.57 2.49 10.14
CA LEU A 209 -7.54 2.00 9.23
C LEU A 209 -6.71 0.89 9.89
N ARG A 210 -6.27 1.07 11.14
CA ARG A 210 -5.56 0.05 11.92
C ARG A 210 -6.37 -1.24 12.07
N GLN A 211 -7.63 -1.14 12.44
CA GLN A 211 -8.50 -2.30 12.60
C GLN A 211 -8.68 -3.07 11.28
N PHE A 212 -8.90 -2.37 10.17
CA PHE A 212 -9.02 -3.00 8.85
C PHE A 212 -7.72 -3.65 8.38
N MET A 213 -6.58 -2.97 8.56
CA MET A 213 -5.27 -3.51 8.21
C MET A 213 -4.92 -4.74 9.04
N THR A 214 -5.16 -4.70 10.35
CA THR A 214 -4.93 -5.84 11.24
C THR A 214 -5.82 -7.02 10.85
N LYS A 215 -7.13 -6.78 10.63
CA LYS A 215 -8.07 -7.81 10.14
C LYS A 215 -7.66 -8.38 8.79
N ALA A 216 -7.05 -7.57 7.92
CA ALA A 216 -6.63 -8.02 6.61
C ALA A 216 -5.42 -8.96 6.68
N VAL A 217 -4.36 -8.58 7.39
CA VAL A 217 -3.15 -9.42 7.48
C VAL A 217 -3.36 -10.67 8.33
N THR A 218 -4.37 -10.70 9.20
CA THR A 218 -4.77 -11.90 9.95
C THR A 218 -5.90 -12.70 9.28
N ASN A 219 -6.38 -12.25 8.11
CA ASN A 219 -7.43 -12.93 7.38
C ASN A 219 -6.91 -14.26 6.81
N TYR A 220 -7.74 -15.31 6.89
CA TYR A 220 -7.41 -16.63 6.34
C TYR A 220 -6.95 -16.57 4.88
N ASN A 221 -7.63 -15.79 4.03
CA ASN A 221 -7.30 -15.72 2.60
C ASN A 221 -5.95 -15.02 2.34
N CYS A 222 -5.46 -14.20 3.26
CA CYS A 222 -4.19 -13.48 3.12
C CYS A 222 -3.02 -14.26 3.72
N VAL A 223 -3.28 -14.96 4.83
CA VAL A 223 -2.33 -15.88 5.48
C VAL A 223 -2.15 -17.15 4.63
N ARG A 224 -3.24 -17.67 4.08
CA ARG A 224 -3.28 -18.81 3.15
C ARG A 224 -3.99 -18.41 1.87
N PRO A 225 -3.35 -17.64 0.98
CA PRO A 225 -3.81 -17.65 -0.39
C PRO A 225 -3.76 -19.11 -0.84
N ASP A 226 -4.93 -19.73 -1.11
CA ASP A 226 -5.08 -21.10 -1.61
C ASP A 226 -4.40 -21.34 -2.97
N ILE A 227 -3.62 -20.36 -3.45
CA ILE A 227 -3.07 -20.33 -4.77
C ILE A 227 -1.70 -19.68 -4.65
N ASN A 228 -0.70 -20.28 -5.29
CA ASN A 228 0.63 -19.72 -5.53
C ASN A 228 0.63 -18.36 -6.28
N ALA A 229 -0.49 -17.66 -6.33
CA ALA A 229 -0.73 -16.50 -7.17
C ALA A 229 -0.06 -15.22 -6.69
N CYS A 230 0.16 -15.01 -5.39
CA CYS A 230 0.85 -13.82 -4.87
C CYS A 230 1.95 -14.15 -3.85
N ASN A 231 2.92 -13.24 -3.71
CA ASN A 231 4.02 -13.36 -2.76
C ASN A 231 4.01 -12.29 -1.65
N VAL A 232 3.17 -11.26 -1.79
CA VAL A 232 2.85 -10.27 -0.74
C VAL A 232 1.34 -10.02 -0.76
N CYS A 233 0.70 -10.04 0.41
CA CYS A 233 -0.70 -9.77 0.62
C CYS A 233 -0.90 -8.64 1.63
N SER A 234 -1.82 -7.70 1.37
CA SER A 234 -2.13 -6.62 2.32
C SER A 234 -3.62 -6.25 2.34
N TYR A 235 -3.96 -5.22 3.13
CA TYR A 235 -5.30 -4.63 3.09
C TYR A 235 -5.62 -4.06 1.70
N GLN A 236 -4.71 -3.24 1.17
CA GLN A 236 -4.80 -2.61 -0.13
C GLN A 236 -3.40 -2.45 -0.69
N PHE A 237 -3.17 -2.84 -1.93
CA PHE A 237 -1.95 -2.50 -2.65
C PHE A 237 -2.16 -1.25 -3.48
N SER A 238 -1.24 -0.29 -3.38
CA SER A 238 -1.21 0.90 -4.22
C SER A 238 0.04 0.89 -5.09
N PRO A 239 -0.09 0.87 -6.43
CA PRO A 239 1.06 0.95 -7.35
C PRO A 239 1.58 2.38 -7.56
N LEU A 240 0.88 3.40 -7.07
CA LEU A 240 1.27 4.81 -7.21
C LEU A 240 1.16 5.57 -5.87
N PRO A 241 1.97 6.62 -5.66
CA PRO A 241 3.10 7.03 -6.52
C PRO A 241 4.26 6.01 -6.50
N PHE A 242 4.30 5.16 -5.48
CA PHE A 242 5.21 4.03 -5.36
C PHE A 242 4.42 2.80 -4.93
N HIS A 243 5.02 1.61 -5.09
CA HIS A 243 4.41 0.36 -4.69
C HIS A 243 4.42 0.28 -3.16
N HIS A 244 3.24 0.27 -2.53
CA HIS A 244 3.11 0.17 -1.08
C HIS A 244 1.75 -0.38 -0.65
N SER A 245 1.64 -0.65 0.64
CA SER A 245 0.35 -0.79 1.31
C SER A 245 0.18 0.32 2.34
N PRO A 246 -1.01 0.91 2.48
CA PRO A 246 -1.31 1.81 3.59
C PRO A 246 -0.89 1.18 4.92
N GLY A 247 -0.27 2.01 5.77
CA GLY A 247 0.17 1.64 7.12
C GLY A 247 1.25 0.56 7.19
N ASN A 248 1.85 0.12 6.09
CA ASN A 248 2.91 -0.90 6.11
C ASN A 248 2.51 -2.22 6.81
N PHE A 249 1.26 -2.68 6.66
CA PHE A 249 0.81 -3.99 7.13
C PHE A 249 0.76 -4.97 5.96
N TRP A 250 1.43 -6.10 6.08
CA TRP A 250 1.44 -7.11 5.02
C TRP A 250 1.79 -8.52 5.53
N VAL A 251 1.43 -9.51 4.72
CA VAL A 251 1.86 -10.89 4.80
C VAL A 251 2.75 -11.17 3.59
N ALA A 252 3.90 -11.81 3.76
CA ALA A 252 4.77 -12.17 2.65
C ALA A 252 5.34 -13.58 2.76
N LYS A 253 5.66 -14.17 1.62
CA LYS A 253 6.45 -15.41 1.54
C LYS A 253 7.90 -15.12 1.89
N CYS A 254 8.51 -15.93 2.75
CA CYS A 254 9.92 -15.77 3.08
C CYS A 254 10.84 -15.93 1.85
N GLU A 255 10.45 -16.73 0.86
CA GLU A 255 11.18 -16.83 -0.41
C GLU A 255 11.28 -15.49 -1.14
N TYR A 256 10.23 -14.66 -1.08
CA TYR A 256 10.25 -13.32 -1.64
C TYR A 256 11.09 -12.37 -0.77
N ILE A 257 10.92 -12.40 0.55
CA ILE A 257 11.67 -11.53 1.48
C ILE A 257 13.18 -11.70 1.32
N ARG A 258 13.68 -12.91 1.09
CA ARG A 258 15.12 -13.18 0.84
C ARG A 258 15.70 -12.47 -0.37
N LYS A 259 14.86 -12.00 -1.30
CA LYS A 259 15.28 -11.29 -2.51
C LYS A 259 15.43 -9.78 -2.26
N LEU A 260 14.92 -9.27 -1.13
CA LEU A 260 14.99 -7.85 -0.77
C LEU A 260 16.38 -7.49 -0.24
N ILE A 261 16.78 -6.24 -0.43
CA ILE A 261 17.93 -5.64 0.29
C ILE A 261 17.63 -5.68 1.79
N PRO A 262 18.59 -6.01 2.67
CA PRO A 262 18.38 -5.97 4.12
C PRO A 262 17.83 -4.61 4.60
N PRO A 263 16.82 -4.57 5.50
CA PRO A 263 16.20 -3.33 5.96
C PRO A 263 17.18 -2.26 6.48
N ASN A 264 18.26 -2.67 7.16
CA ASN A 264 19.29 -1.77 7.68
C ASN A 264 20.18 -1.14 6.59
N GLN A 265 20.17 -1.68 5.37
CA GLN A 265 20.89 -1.17 4.20
C GLN A 265 19.97 -0.42 3.24
N PHE A 266 18.67 -0.72 3.27
CA PHE A 266 17.72 -0.26 2.27
C PHE A 266 17.60 1.27 2.18
N ASN A 267 17.58 1.99 3.32
CA ASN A 267 17.52 3.45 3.31
C ASN A 267 18.74 4.08 2.61
N GLN A 268 19.94 3.55 2.88
CA GLN A 268 21.15 4.02 2.21
C GLN A 268 21.08 3.78 0.70
N SER A 269 20.67 2.57 0.28
CA SER A 269 20.50 2.25 -1.15
C SER A 269 19.48 3.14 -1.84
N MET A 270 18.36 3.46 -1.16
CA MET A 270 17.36 4.39 -1.68
C MET A 270 17.90 5.83 -1.75
N THR A 271 18.72 6.26 -0.79
CA THR A 271 19.33 7.59 -0.78
C THR A 271 20.30 7.77 -1.95
N GLU A 272 21.14 6.76 -2.21
CA GLU A 272 22.05 6.72 -3.36
C GLU A 272 21.30 6.64 -4.70
N LEU A 273 20.19 5.91 -4.76
CA LEU A 273 19.31 5.89 -5.91
C LEU A 273 18.69 7.27 -6.18
N VAL A 274 18.21 7.95 -5.13
CA VAL A 274 17.52 9.25 -5.26
C VAL A 274 18.44 10.34 -5.80
N SER A 275 19.74 10.33 -5.50
CA SER A 275 20.68 11.29 -6.10
C SER A 275 20.73 11.14 -7.61
N LYS A 276 20.87 9.91 -8.12
CA LYS A 276 20.84 9.58 -9.56
C LYS A 276 19.49 9.93 -10.19
N VAL A 277 18.41 9.66 -9.47
CA VAL A 277 17.05 9.96 -9.93
C VAL A 277 16.86 11.46 -10.15
N ARG A 278 17.37 12.31 -9.24
CA ARG A 278 17.27 13.77 -9.35
C ARG A 278 18.07 14.35 -10.52
N GLU A 279 19.10 13.65 -10.97
CA GLU A 279 19.87 14.04 -12.17
C GLU A 279 19.16 13.63 -13.47
N LYS A 280 18.48 12.48 -13.46
CA LYS A 280 17.91 11.86 -14.66
C LYS A 280 16.46 12.24 -14.93
N PHE A 281 15.67 12.43 -13.88
CA PHE A 281 14.23 12.63 -13.99
C PHE A 281 13.85 14.05 -13.58
N GLU A 282 12.95 14.64 -14.36
CA GLU A 282 12.34 15.92 -14.01
C GLU A 282 11.23 15.70 -12.97
N PHE A 283 11.23 16.53 -11.94
CA PHE A 283 10.21 16.52 -10.89
C PHE A 283 9.47 17.84 -10.85
N GLN A 284 8.14 17.78 -10.78
CA GLN A 284 7.39 18.92 -10.31
C GLN A 284 7.64 19.10 -8.81
N HIS A 285 7.62 20.33 -8.30
CA HIS A 285 8.01 20.64 -6.92
C HIS A 285 7.32 19.77 -5.86
N HIS A 286 6.03 19.48 -6.05
CA HIS A 286 5.25 18.68 -5.09
C HIS A 286 5.57 17.18 -5.13
N GLN A 287 6.30 16.70 -6.13
CA GLN A 287 6.65 15.30 -6.35
C GLN A 287 8.02 14.93 -5.77
N ASN A 288 8.87 15.90 -5.39
CA ASN A 288 10.16 15.65 -4.76
C ASN A 288 10.01 15.57 -3.23
N ARG A 289 9.14 14.67 -2.75
CA ARG A 289 8.90 14.45 -1.31
C ARG A 289 9.61 13.18 -0.87
N ASP A 290 10.27 13.25 0.28
CA ASP A 290 11.02 12.11 0.85
C ASP A 290 10.15 10.86 1.02
N SER A 291 8.86 11.03 1.38
CA SER A 291 7.92 9.92 1.49
C SER A 291 7.57 9.24 0.16
N TRP A 292 7.58 9.99 -0.94
CA TRP A 292 7.34 9.43 -2.27
C TRP A 292 8.60 8.83 -2.87
N LEU A 293 9.75 9.33 -2.47
CA LEU A 293 11.06 8.83 -2.88
C LEU A 293 11.50 7.63 -2.06
N GLY A 294 10.92 7.39 -0.88
CA GLY A 294 11.23 6.24 -0.03
C GLY A 294 12.58 6.35 0.66
N ILE A 295 12.90 7.56 1.14
CA ILE A 295 14.14 7.82 1.90
C ILE A 295 13.83 8.21 3.34
N ASP A 296 14.87 8.24 4.17
CA ASP A 296 14.80 8.50 5.60
C ASP A 296 13.80 7.56 6.30
N ARG A 297 12.97 8.11 7.18
CA ARG A 297 11.95 7.36 7.93
C ARG A 297 10.91 6.67 7.04
N TYR A 298 10.83 7.01 5.75
CA TYR A 298 9.84 6.44 4.83
C TYR A 298 10.38 5.26 4.03
N ALA A 299 11.68 4.96 4.11
CA ALA A 299 12.27 3.83 3.39
C ALA A 299 11.56 2.51 3.70
N GLN A 300 11.13 2.32 4.95
CA GLN A 300 10.45 1.09 5.37
C GLN A 300 9.04 0.92 4.79
N GLU A 301 8.39 2.01 4.34
CA GLU A 301 7.10 1.93 3.64
C GLU A 301 7.25 1.42 2.19
N HIS A 302 8.47 1.49 1.63
CA HIS A 302 8.80 1.05 0.27
C HIS A 302 9.41 -0.35 0.23
N TRP A 303 10.03 -0.77 1.34
CA TRP A 303 10.90 -1.95 1.40
C TRP A 303 10.24 -3.23 0.88
N ALA A 304 9.09 -3.60 1.45
CA ALA A 304 8.42 -4.88 1.16
C ALA A 304 7.93 -5.01 -0.29
N TYR A 305 7.84 -3.92 -1.04
CA TYR A 305 7.33 -3.90 -2.41
C TYR A 305 8.41 -3.48 -3.43
N SER A 306 9.68 -3.43 -3.01
CA SER A 306 10.75 -2.84 -3.81
C SER A 306 11.35 -3.77 -4.87
N HIS A 307 11.20 -5.10 -4.78
CA HIS A 307 11.82 -6.04 -5.71
C HIS A 307 11.00 -6.23 -7.01
N PRO A 308 11.63 -6.37 -8.19
CA PRO A 308 10.92 -6.52 -9.48
C PRO A 308 10.06 -7.78 -9.61
N SER A 309 10.29 -8.79 -8.76
CA SER A 309 9.47 -10.01 -8.70
C SER A 309 8.23 -9.87 -7.81
N ILE A 310 7.88 -8.68 -7.35
CA ILE A 310 6.68 -8.43 -6.55
C ILE A 310 5.44 -8.88 -7.31
N ASN A 311 4.64 -9.72 -6.66
CA ASN A 311 3.39 -10.23 -7.20
C ASN A 311 2.31 -10.05 -6.12
N PRO A 312 1.70 -8.86 -6.04
CA PRO A 312 0.90 -8.47 -4.90
C PRO A 312 -0.53 -8.98 -5.03
N CYS A 313 -1.14 -9.20 -3.88
CA CYS A 313 -2.57 -9.35 -3.72
C CYS A 313 -3.03 -8.46 -2.57
N ASP A 314 -4.31 -8.19 -2.51
CA ASP A 314 -4.91 -7.47 -1.39
C ASP A 314 -6.32 -7.99 -1.13
N LEU A 315 -7.00 -7.47 -0.10
CA LEU A 315 -8.34 -7.92 0.30
C LEU A 315 -9.45 -6.89 0.03
N LEU A 316 -9.09 -5.64 -0.22
CA LEU A 316 -10.05 -4.55 -0.33
C LEU A 316 -10.82 -4.62 -1.67
N PRO A 317 -12.15 -4.84 -1.67
CA PRO A 317 -12.95 -4.99 -2.89
C PRO A 317 -13.06 -3.76 -3.78
N ARG A 318 -12.85 -2.56 -3.21
CA ARG A 318 -12.97 -1.24 -3.87
C ARG A 318 -12.00 -0.27 -3.20
N PRO A 319 -11.26 0.56 -3.95
CA PRO A 319 -10.37 1.53 -3.34
C PRO A 319 -11.26 2.56 -2.66
N ARG A 320 -11.30 2.52 -1.33
CA ARG A 320 -12.04 3.49 -0.53
C ARG A 320 -11.03 4.43 0.12
N PRO A 321 -11.30 5.73 0.13
CA PRO A 321 -10.61 6.62 1.04
C PRO A 321 -10.75 6.10 2.46
N HIS A 322 -9.68 6.16 3.24
CA HIS A 322 -9.63 5.67 4.62
C HIS A 322 -10.67 6.35 5.54
N TYR A 323 -11.14 7.55 5.19
CA TYR A 323 -12.20 8.25 5.92
C TYR A 323 -13.62 7.71 5.62
N GLU A 324 -13.82 6.93 4.55
CA GLU A 324 -15.12 6.28 4.25
C GLU A 324 -15.31 4.96 5.02
N LEU A 325 -14.38 4.62 5.91
CA LEU A 325 -14.35 3.37 6.69
C LEU A 325 -15.20 3.42 7.97
N GLY A 326 -16.15 4.37 8.08
CA GLY A 326 -16.93 4.64 9.30
C GLY A 326 -17.69 3.44 9.92
N GLU A 327 -18.30 3.67 11.09
CA GLU A 327 -18.73 2.66 12.08
C GLU A 327 -19.58 1.47 11.58
N SER A 328 -20.29 1.54 10.45
CA SER A 328 -21.40 0.60 10.17
C SER A 328 -21.14 -0.46 9.10
N GLY A 329 -19.98 -0.47 8.44
CA GLY A 329 -19.74 -1.38 7.31
C GLY A 329 -18.89 -2.59 7.66
N VAL A 330 -19.48 -3.79 7.74
CA VAL A 330 -18.70 -5.03 7.52
C VAL A 330 -18.20 -5.01 6.09
N ILE A 331 -16.94 -4.63 5.87
CA ILE A 331 -16.32 -4.68 4.54
C ILE A 331 -15.95 -6.15 4.27
N PRO A 332 -16.56 -6.78 3.24
CA PRO A 332 -16.18 -8.14 2.88
C PRO A 332 -14.74 -8.15 2.37
N LEU A 333 -13.89 -8.90 3.06
CA LEU A 333 -12.50 -9.11 2.69
C LEU A 333 -12.40 -10.39 1.85
N TYR A 334 -12.04 -10.26 0.59
CA TYR A 334 -11.77 -11.39 -0.29
C TYR A 334 -10.51 -11.13 -1.09
N LEU A 335 -9.68 -12.17 -1.20
CA LEU A 335 -8.40 -12.08 -1.88
C LEU A 335 -8.57 -11.93 -3.39
N LYS A 336 -7.82 -11.01 -3.98
CA LYS A 336 -7.56 -10.95 -5.43
C LYS A 336 -6.15 -10.46 -5.69
N MET A 337 -5.65 -10.78 -6.88
CA MET A 337 -4.44 -10.17 -7.42
C MET A 337 -4.57 -8.66 -7.50
N ALA A 338 -3.47 -7.97 -7.21
CA ALA A 338 -3.35 -6.53 -7.27
C ALA A 338 -2.29 -6.12 -8.32
N PRO A 339 -2.36 -4.90 -8.88
CA PRO A 339 -3.43 -3.91 -8.71
C PRO A 339 -4.77 -4.41 -9.26
N ARG A 340 -5.85 -4.19 -8.50
CA ARG A 340 -7.20 -4.61 -8.91
C ARG A 340 -7.80 -3.78 -10.03
N TYR A 341 -7.34 -2.54 -10.15
CA TYR A 341 -7.92 -1.54 -11.01
C TYR A 341 -6.90 -1.06 -12.02
N PRO A 342 -7.32 -0.73 -13.25
CA PRO A 342 -6.43 -0.12 -14.21
C PRO A 342 -5.91 1.24 -13.70
N MET A 343 -4.79 1.70 -14.26
CA MET A 343 -4.28 3.04 -13.98
C MET A 343 -5.36 4.10 -14.31
N GLY A 344 -5.50 5.09 -13.43
CA GLY A 344 -6.53 6.13 -13.57
C GLY A 344 -7.92 5.72 -13.09
N TYR A 345 -8.12 4.47 -12.63
CA TYR A 345 -9.39 4.08 -12.06
C TYR A 345 -9.79 4.98 -10.88
N ARG A 346 -10.98 5.55 -10.99
CA ARG A 346 -11.64 6.30 -9.93
C ARG A 346 -12.89 5.55 -9.50
N ASP A 347 -13.21 5.60 -8.22
CA ASP A 347 -14.49 5.08 -7.74
C ASP A 347 -15.63 5.80 -8.52
N PRO A 348 -16.54 5.06 -9.18
CA PRO A 348 -17.65 5.64 -9.95
C PRO A 348 -18.52 6.64 -9.18
N ARG A 349 -18.45 6.63 -7.83
CA ARG A 349 -19.13 7.59 -6.96
C ARG A 349 -18.45 8.97 -6.91
N MET A 350 -17.25 9.14 -7.45
CA MET A 350 -16.58 10.44 -7.54
C MET A 350 -16.94 11.17 -8.84
N GLU A 351 -17.43 12.40 -8.73
CA GLU A 351 -18.03 13.17 -9.84
C GLU A 351 -17.08 13.52 -11.01
N LYS A 352 -15.76 13.54 -10.81
CA LYS A 352 -14.79 13.87 -11.87
C LYS A 352 -14.10 12.62 -12.39
N LYS A 353 -14.25 12.28 -13.67
CA LYS A 353 -13.41 11.23 -14.27
C LYS A 353 -11.98 11.75 -14.40
N SER A 354 -11.00 11.02 -13.89
CA SER A 354 -9.61 11.20 -14.28
C SER A 354 -9.28 10.16 -15.33
N ASP A 355 -8.82 10.58 -16.51
CA ASP A 355 -8.30 9.68 -17.52
C ASP A 355 -6.89 9.20 -17.10
N ALA A 356 -6.45 8.05 -17.61
CA ALA A 356 -5.06 7.60 -17.44
C ALA A 356 -4.06 8.67 -17.89
N SER A 357 -4.42 9.44 -18.93
CA SER A 357 -3.69 10.63 -19.40
C SER A 357 -3.47 11.67 -18.30
N GLU A 358 -4.48 11.96 -17.46
CA GLU A 358 -4.35 12.90 -16.34
C GLU A 358 -3.36 12.37 -15.29
N VAL A 359 -3.37 11.06 -15.04
CA VAL A 359 -2.39 10.43 -14.13
C VAL A 359 -0.98 10.56 -14.70
N ILE A 360 -0.79 10.28 -15.99
CA ILE A 360 0.52 10.40 -16.65
C ILE A 360 1.03 11.85 -16.59
N GLU A 361 0.19 12.84 -16.87
CA GLU A 361 0.56 14.26 -16.77
C GLU A 361 0.86 14.69 -15.34
N LYS A 362 0.16 14.10 -14.36
CA LYS A 362 0.30 14.43 -12.94
C LYS A 362 1.54 13.84 -12.29
N TYR A 363 2.12 12.76 -12.81
CA TYR A 363 3.26 12.08 -12.20
C TYR A 363 4.50 12.15 -13.10
N SER A 364 5.66 12.49 -12.52
CA SER A 364 6.95 12.30 -13.18
C SER A 364 7.07 10.87 -13.70
N SER A 365 7.74 10.67 -14.85
CA SER A 365 8.00 9.34 -15.41
C SER A 365 8.75 8.42 -14.43
N TYR A 366 9.41 9.00 -13.42
CA TYR A 366 9.98 8.28 -12.30
C TYR A 366 8.97 7.40 -11.51
N TYR A 367 7.73 7.86 -11.38
CA TYR A 367 6.67 7.12 -10.67
C TYR A 367 5.93 6.13 -11.58
N LEU A 368 6.16 6.22 -12.89
CA LEU A 368 5.60 5.33 -13.90
C LEU A 368 6.52 4.12 -14.13
N LEU A 369 6.26 3.36 -15.19
CA LEU A 369 7.02 2.13 -15.46
C LEU A 369 8.51 2.41 -15.66
N GLU A 370 8.87 3.46 -16.39
CA GLU A 370 10.26 3.83 -16.67
C GLU A 370 11.07 3.99 -15.38
N GLY A 371 10.57 4.77 -14.42
CA GLY A 371 11.27 4.92 -13.16
C GLY A 371 11.25 3.68 -12.27
N ASN A 372 10.22 2.84 -12.34
CA ASN A 372 10.28 1.53 -11.65
C ASN A 372 11.37 0.62 -12.25
N LEU A 373 11.49 0.57 -13.59
CA LEU A 373 12.57 -0.18 -14.24
C LEU A 373 13.94 0.37 -13.88
N PHE A 374 14.09 1.68 -13.83
CA PHE A 374 15.31 2.33 -13.35
C PHE A 374 15.62 1.91 -11.91
N ARG A 375 14.65 2.00 -10.99
CA ARG A 375 14.81 1.58 -9.59
C ARG A 375 15.24 0.12 -9.47
N TRP A 376 14.57 -0.80 -10.16
CA TRP A 376 14.89 -2.22 -10.09
C TRP A 376 16.26 -2.55 -10.70
N LYS A 377 16.65 -1.84 -11.76
CA LYS A 377 17.97 -1.99 -12.35
C LYS A 377 19.07 -1.49 -11.41
N GLU A 378 18.88 -0.34 -10.77
CA GLU A 378 19.86 0.23 -9.84
C GLU A 378 19.96 -0.55 -8.52
N LEU A 379 18.83 -0.96 -7.94
CA LEU A 379 18.80 -1.63 -6.63
C LEU A 379 19.11 -3.13 -6.72
N TYR A 380 18.64 -3.80 -7.77
CA TYR A 380 18.66 -5.27 -7.84
C TYR A 380 19.36 -5.81 -9.08
N ASN A 381 19.80 -4.94 -10.00
CA ASN A 381 20.31 -5.32 -11.31
C ASN A 381 19.38 -6.26 -12.08
N GLN A 382 18.06 -6.11 -11.87
CA GLN A 382 17.04 -7.02 -12.37
C GLN A 382 15.91 -6.26 -13.06
N LEU A 383 15.23 -6.95 -13.98
CA LEU A 383 13.96 -6.52 -14.56
C LEU A 383 12.84 -7.43 -14.07
N PRO A 384 11.57 -6.97 -14.11
CA PRO A 384 10.43 -7.82 -13.80
C PRO A 384 10.38 -9.06 -14.70
N PRO A 385 9.92 -10.22 -14.18
CA PRO A 385 9.65 -11.40 -14.98
C PRO A 385 8.76 -11.08 -16.20
N LYS A 386 8.91 -11.81 -17.31
CA LYS A 386 8.16 -11.56 -18.55
C LYS A 386 6.63 -11.60 -18.34
N ASP A 387 6.16 -12.39 -17.41
CA ASP A 387 4.76 -12.56 -17.03
C ASP A 387 4.30 -11.61 -15.90
N SER A 388 5.15 -10.69 -15.44
CA SER A 388 4.80 -9.74 -14.39
C SER A 388 3.62 -8.84 -14.76
N TRP A 389 2.75 -8.59 -13.78
CA TRP A 389 1.57 -7.73 -13.90
C TRP A 389 1.91 -6.30 -14.35
N VAL A 390 3.12 -5.83 -14.06
CA VAL A 390 3.58 -4.46 -14.34
C VAL A 390 3.53 -4.15 -15.84
N TRP A 391 3.79 -5.14 -16.69
CA TRP A 391 3.76 -4.99 -18.15
C TRP A 391 2.34 -4.79 -18.70
N LEU A 392 1.34 -5.21 -17.96
CA LEU A 392 -0.08 -5.08 -18.32
C LEU A 392 -0.72 -3.85 -17.69
N TRP A 393 -0.26 -3.45 -16.50
CA TRP A 393 -0.89 -2.39 -15.73
C TRP A 393 -0.46 -0.98 -16.15
N TYR A 394 0.82 -0.79 -16.48
CA TYR A 394 1.31 0.51 -16.96
C TYR A 394 0.98 0.71 -18.45
N PRO A 395 0.56 1.92 -18.89
CA PRO A 395 0.15 2.20 -20.26
C PRO A 395 1.15 1.75 -21.34
N ASP A 396 2.44 2.04 -21.15
CA ASP A 396 3.50 1.69 -22.10
C ASP A 396 4.11 0.29 -21.87
N GLY A 397 3.52 -0.50 -20.96
CA GLY A 397 4.14 -1.74 -20.47
C GLY A 397 4.44 -2.77 -21.54
N ARG A 398 3.55 -2.94 -22.53
CA ARG A 398 3.78 -3.88 -23.64
C ARG A 398 4.95 -3.47 -24.54
N LYS A 399 5.00 -2.18 -24.91
CA LYS A 399 6.07 -1.63 -25.76
C LYS A 399 7.42 -1.74 -25.06
N VAL A 400 7.49 -1.36 -23.79
CA VAL A 400 8.72 -1.42 -22.99
C VAL A 400 9.17 -2.87 -22.76
N LYS A 401 8.24 -3.79 -22.50
CA LYS A 401 8.54 -5.22 -22.41
C LYS A 401 9.20 -5.75 -23.69
N MET A 402 8.67 -5.44 -24.86
CA MET A 402 9.24 -5.89 -26.13
C MET A 402 10.68 -5.37 -26.29
N ALA A 403 10.93 -4.09 -26.04
CA ALA A 403 12.26 -3.50 -26.13
C ALA A 403 13.24 -4.14 -25.12
N ALA A 404 12.80 -4.38 -23.89
CA ALA A 404 13.63 -4.96 -22.83
C ALA A 404 14.08 -6.41 -23.12
N PHE A 405 13.28 -7.18 -23.86
CA PHE A 405 13.56 -8.59 -24.13
C PHE A 405 13.94 -8.90 -25.59
N ALA A 406 13.94 -7.91 -26.49
CA ALA A 406 14.30 -8.11 -27.91
C ALA A 406 15.72 -8.66 -28.11
N ASN A 407 16.66 -8.29 -27.24
CA ASN A 407 18.04 -8.77 -27.33
C ASN A 407 18.25 -10.16 -26.69
N SER A 408 17.26 -10.67 -25.93
CA SER A 408 17.39 -11.97 -25.23
C SER A 408 17.19 -13.19 -26.14
N THR A 409 16.70 -13.00 -27.36
CA THR A 409 16.40 -14.07 -28.33
C THR A 409 17.51 -14.34 -29.33
N VAL A 410 18.65 -13.64 -29.25
CA VAL A 410 19.76 -13.80 -30.20
C VAL A 410 20.85 -14.75 -29.69
N GLU A 411 20.78 -15.18 -28.42
CA GLU A 411 21.81 -16.03 -27.77
C GLU A 411 21.29 -17.40 -27.31
N ALA A 412 20.12 -17.84 -27.78
CA ALA A 412 19.57 -19.18 -27.55
C ALA A 412 19.39 -19.92 -28.87
#